data_AF-A0AAD6XSN8-F1
#
_entry.id   AF-A0AAD6XSN8-F1
#
_cell.length_a   1.000
_cell.length_b   1.000
_cell.length_c   1.000
_cell.angle_alpha   90.00
_cell.angle_beta   90.00
_cell.angle_gamma   90.00
#
_symmetry.space_group_name_H-M   'P 1'
#
loop_
_entity.id
_entity.type
_entity.pdbx_description
1 polymer ?
#
loop_
_entity_poly.entity_id
_entity_poly.type
_entity_poly.pdbx_seq_one_letter_code
_entity_poly.pdbx_strand_id
1 'polypeptide(L)'
;MKCSATAGGISGALVDFGLSRLSLIHIHHAPHPAVLALSGSIARYLLYAVDFPDPNTVVAGNSEPRLAGADATIIQWATDMMIYGPWSVTNKPVVAPSGDKHDYMSWAPYEWPDCSNAKNTTELSPPDMWKTCNYVFRDGQVNPDRSTIKDSQSFSNLSDAVLYNSIAATLQNKSSSIYSQNVVNIVKAWFLDGDTGMNPNLNYAQMNRGPNGQHGEYTGILDLRGFAKIASGILLLRKNKNTDWTADLDQQMVAWCTKYIAWLQTSPTGKQAASSNNNHGTIFVNQMAALQLIVGDVASAVNLTQAYFKGIYQGQVQANGDQPMEASRSRPYHYRNFNIAGMITNARILKYADPTSTPWNMTANGATIKTAVDFLMTTDPAAKDEQDIVAEIYPNIAAVASAYGDADGKYGAFLNASGFPYADDATFLWDQPLAGGNQTSAATPAPSSSKKGGAPASRVGMLAWIGLCSSASLYVASGVIAW
;
A
#
# COMPACT_ATOMS: atom_id res chain seq x y z
N MET A 1 -36.56 -13.04 -66.12
CA MET A 1 -35.93 -13.52 -67.38
C MET A 1 -34.43 -13.45 -67.23
N LYS A 2 -33.72 -14.50 -67.65
CA LYS A 2 -32.28 -14.73 -67.53
C LYS A 2 -31.49 -14.13 -68.72
N CYS A 3 -30.23 -13.77 -68.47
CA CYS A 3 -28.98 -13.98 -69.26
C CYS A 3 -27.95 -12.92 -68.77
N SER A 4 -26.79 -13.17 -68.17
CA SER A 4 -25.66 -14.12 -68.31
C SER A 4 -24.49 -13.61 -69.18
N ALA A 5 -23.28 -13.73 -68.60
CA ALA A 5 -21.92 -13.82 -69.18
C ALA A 5 -21.23 -12.48 -69.61
N THR A 6 -19.92 -12.20 -69.45
CA THR A 6 -18.71 -12.91 -68.95
C THR A 6 -17.51 -11.93 -68.94
N ALA A 7 -16.70 -11.94 -67.87
CA ALA A 7 -15.22 -12.11 -67.81
C ALA A 7 -14.23 -11.46 -68.81
N GLY A 8 -13.15 -10.88 -68.27
CA GLY A 8 -11.77 -11.07 -68.78
C GLY A 8 -10.96 -9.85 -69.25
N GLY A 9 -10.09 -9.33 -68.37
CA GLY A 9 -8.62 -9.36 -68.55
C GLY A 9 -7.84 -8.32 -69.40
N ILE A 10 -6.97 -7.58 -68.67
CA ILE A 10 -5.51 -7.39 -68.86
C ILE A 10 -4.94 -6.20 -69.69
N SER A 11 -3.97 -5.54 -69.02
CA SER A 11 -2.82 -4.74 -69.51
C SER A 11 -3.11 -3.32 -70.02
N GLY A 12 -2.38 -2.27 -69.66
CA GLY A 12 -1.11 -2.12 -68.95
C GLY A 12 -0.57 -0.74 -69.31
N ALA A 13 -0.02 0.01 -68.35
CA ALA A 13 0.66 1.27 -68.62
C ALA A 13 1.88 1.41 -67.72
N LEU A 14 3.05 1.42 -68.36
CA LEU A 14 4.30 2.00 -67.88
C LEU A 14 4.11 3.50 -67.61
N VAL A 15 4.79 4.07 -66.61
CA VAL A 15 5.78 5.16 -66.74
C VAL A 15 6.41 5.46 -65.36
N ASP A 16 7.73 5.64 -65.39
CA ASP A 16 8.66 6.22 -64.41
C ASP A 16 8.13 7.11 -63.27
N PHE A 17 8.65 6.88 -62.06
CA PHE A 17 8.54 7.79 -60.92
C PHE A 17 9.71 8.79 -60.92
N GLY A 18 9.44 9.99 -61.45
CA GLY A 18 10.24 11.20 -61.28
C GLY A 18 9.71 12.05 -60.12
N LEU A 19 10.64 12.48 -59.26
CA LEU A 19 10.47 13.39 -58.13
C LEU A 19 9.69 14.69 -58.47
N SER A 20 8.70 15.05 -57.64
CA SER A 20 8.41 16.44 -57.25
C SER A 20 7.46 16.55 -56.05
N ARG A 21 8.03 17.07 -54.95
CA ARG A 21 7.46 17.90 -53.87
C ARG A 21 5.93 17.85 -53.66
N LEU A 22 5.54 17.22 -52.55
CA LEU A 22 4.30 17.53 -51.83
C LEU A 22 4.64 17.75 -50.35
N SER A 23 4.31 18.97 -49.90
CA SER A 23 4.56 19.50 -48.58
C SER A 23 3.83 18.68 -47.50
N LEU A 24 4.57 18.01 -46.62
CA LEU A 24 4.05 17.49 -45.37
C LEU A 24 3.81 18.65 -44.40
N ILE A 25 2.54 19.02 -44.22
CA ILE A 25 2.09 19.84 -43.10
C ILE A 25 2.31 19.01 -41.82
N HIS A 26 3.37 19.33 -41.09
CA HIS A 26 3.52 18.93 -39.69
C HIS A 26 2.56 19.76 -38.86
N ILE A 27 1.47 19.15 -38.38
CA ILE A 27 0.63 19.75 -37.34
C ILE A 27 1.37 19.60 -36.01
N HIS A 28 2.18 20.61 -35.67
CA HIS A 28 2.59 20.85 -34.30
C HIS A 28 1.35 21.14 -33.46
N HIS A 29 0.98 20.20 -32.59
CA HIS A 29 0.10 20.55 -31.46
C HIS A 29 0.92 21.41 -30.50
N ALA A 30 0.58 22.71 -30.47
CA ALA A 30 1.09 23.64 -29.48
C ALA A 30 0.61 23.24 -28.07
N PRO A 31 1.44 23.44 -27.03
CA PRO A 31 1.02 23.19 -25.65
C PRO A 31 -0.02 24.24 -25.23
N HIS A 32 -1.18 23.77 -24.78
CA HIS A 32 -2.19 24.62 -24.15
C HIS A 32 -1.67 25.23 -22.83
N PRO A 33 -2.14 26.43 -22.44
CA PRO A 33 -1.52 27.25 -21.42
C PRO A 33 -1.67 26.63 -20.02
N ALA A 34 -0.59 26.79 -19.25
CA ALA A 34 -0.47 26.39 -17.87
C ALA A 34 -1.66 26.88 -17.03
N VAL A 35 -2.48 25.94 -16.58
CA VAL A 35 -3.24 26.11 -15.34
C VAL A 35 -2.18 26.19 -14.25
N LEU A 36 -2.06 27.34 -13.59
CA LEU A 36 -1.35 27.45 -12.33
C LEU A 36 -2.01 26.48 -11.34
N ALA A 37 -1.48 25.26 -11.28
CA ALA A 37 -1.71 24.38 -10.15
C ALA A 37 -1.14 25.12 -8.93
N LEU A 38 -2.01 25.45 -7.99
CA LEU A 38 -1.61 25.70 -6.62
C LEU A 38 -0.93 24.41 -6.14
N SER A 39 0.37 24.32 -6.36
CA SER A 39 1.25 23.28 -5.82
C SER A 39 1.41 23.57 -4.33
N GLY A 40 0.35 23.33 -3.57
CA GLY A 40 0.53 22.86 -2.21
C GLY A 40 1.28 21.53 -2.34
N SER A 41 2.51 21.49 -1.85
CA SER A 41 3.27 20.27 -1.71
C SER A 41 2.46 19.30 -0.87
N ILE A 42 1.67 18.43 -1.51
CA ILE A 42 1.17 17.24 -0.87
C ILE A 42 2.44 16.46 -0.54
N ALA A 43 2.82 16.44 0.73
CA ALA A 43 3.85 15.52 1.20
C ALA A 43 3.40 14.13 0.72
N ARG A 44 4.14 13.57 -0.24
CA ARG A 44 3.81 12.27 -0.81
C ARG A 44 4.04 11.27 0.33
N TYR A 45 2.96 10.77 0.94
CA TYR A 45 3.07 9.73 1.96
C TYR A 45 3.89 8.58 1.37
N LEU A 46 4.99 8.20 2.03
CA LEU A 46 5.69 6.99 1.63
C LEU A 46 4.84 5.82 2.10
N LEU A 47 4.13 5.21 1.17
CA LEU A 47 3.26 4.06 1.47
C LEU A 47 4.14 2.83 1.64
N TYR A 48 4.42 2.41 2.88
CA TYR A 48 5.15 1.17 3.12
C TYR A 48 4.29 -0.01 2.67
N ALA A 49 4.82 -0.94 1.86
CA ALA A 49 4.02 -2.04 1.35
C ALA A 49 3.48 -2.96 2.46
N VAL A 50 4.34 -3.27 3.43
CA VAL A 50 4.10 -4.03 4.66
C VAL A 50 5.11 -3.59 5.71
N ASP A 51 4.70 -3.57 6.99
CA ASP A 51 5.61 -3.35 8.11
C ASP A 51 5.00 -3.89 9.43
N PHE A 52 5.85 -4.22 10.40
CA PHE A 52 5.52 -4.50 11.80
C PHE A 52 6.50 -3.71 12.70
N PRO A 53 6.23 -2.43 13.02
CA PRO A 53 6.98 -1.72 14.04
C PRO A 53 6.78 -2.40 15.40
N ASP A 54 7.88 -2.79 16.06
CA ASP A 54 7.82 -3.48 17.35
C ASP A 54 7.22 -2.55 18.42
N PRO A 55 6.10 -2.93 19.08
CA PRO A 55 5.49 -2.13 20.13
C PRO A 55 6.44 -1.76 21.29
N ASN A 56 7.45 -2.59 21.59
CA ASN A 56 8.47 -2.29 22.59
C ASN A 56 9.41 -1.17 22.14
N THR A 57 9.87 -1.22 20.88
CA THR A 57 10.75 -0.19 20.31
C THR A 57 10.04 1.16 20.24
N VAL A 58 8.79 1.18 19.77
CA VAL A 58 7.99 2.41 19.68
C VAL A 58 7.78 3.05 21.05
N VAL A 59 7.44 2.25 22.08
CA VAL A 59 7.29 2.77 23.45
C VAL A 59 8.61 3.27 24.03
N ALA A 60 9.72 2.57 23.75
CA ALA A 60 11.05 2.95 24.23
C ALA A 60 11.59 4.22 23.56
N GLY A 61 11.23 4.48 22.30
CA GLY A 61 11.62 5.70 21.57
C GLY A 61 10.80 6.94 21.92
N ASN A 62 9.69 6.78 22.66
CA ASN A 62 8.84 7.90 23.03
C ASN A 62 9.65 8.95 23.83
N SER A 63 9.62 10.21 23.36
CA SER A 63 10.30 11.37 23.97
C SER A 63 11.82 11.48 23.75
N GLU A 64 12.42 10.66 22.87
CA GLU A 64 13.82 10.82 22.48
C GLU A 64 14.02 12.02 21.53
N PRO A 65 14.79 13.06 21.90
CA PRO A 65 14.88 14.30 21.09
C PRO A 65 15.34 14.11 19.64
N ARG A 66 16.15 13.07 19.40
CA ARG A 66 16.63 12.73 18.05
C ARG A 66 15.54 12.20 17.11
N LEU A 67 14.38 11.81 17.65
CA LEU A 67 13.25 11.25 16.89
C LEU A 67 12.19 12.31 16.57
N ALA A 68 12.40 13.58 16.97
CA ALA A 68 11.40 14.63 16.84
C ALA A 68 10.90 14.85 15.40
N GLY A 69 11.76 14.65 14.39
CA GLY A 69 11.38 14.71 12.97
C GLY A 69 10.38 13.61 12.60
N ALA A 70 10.74 12.36 12.90
CA ALA A 70 9.90 11.19 12.71
C ALA A 70 8.57 11.30 13.47
N ASP A 71 8.61 11.75 14.73
CA ASP A 71 7.42 11.97 15.56
C ASP A 71 6.47 12.99 14.91
N ALA A 72 7.01 14.10 14.40
CA ALA A 72 6.23 15.13 13.71
C ALA A 72 5.59 14.57 12.41
N THR A 73 6.35 13.82 11.61
CA THR A 73 5.85 13.16 10.40
C THR A 73 4.74 12.16 10.71
N ILE A 74 4.90 11.34 11.74
CA ILE A 74 3.88 10.36 12.15
C ILE A 74 2.60 11.06 12.60
N ILE A 75 2.71 12.12 13.41
CA ILE A 75 1.57 12.92 13.86
C ILE A 75 0.85 13.57 12.67
N GLN A 76 1.60 14.10 11.71
CA GLN A 76 1.05 14.69 10.49
C GLN A 76 0.30 13.64 9.67
N TRP A 77 0.93 12.50 9.40
CA TRP A 77 0.33 11.41 8.63
C TRP A 77 -0.90 10.82 9.32
N ALA A 78 -0.86 10.62 10.64
CA ALA A 78 -2.00 10.18 11.43
C ALA A 78 -3.19 11.14 11.29
N THR A 79 -2.93 12.44 11.27
CA THR A 79 -3.96 13.49 11.13
C THR A 79 -4.56 13.49 9.72
N ASP A 80 -3.72 13.55 8.69
CA ASP A 80 -4.19 13.71 7.33
C ASP A 80 -4.92 12.49 6.78
N MET A 81 -4.48 11.28 7.17
CA MET A 81 -5.10 10.05 6.67
C MET A 81 -6.57 9.92 7.06
N MET A 82 -6.97 10.55 8.17
CA MET A 82 -8.36 10.54 8.63
C MET A 82 -9.32 11.31 7.71
N ILE A 83 -8.80 12.15 6.81
CA ILE A 83 -9.61 12.84 5.79
C ILE A 83 -10.20 11.85 4.77
N TYR A 84 -9.56 10.69 4.58
CA TYR A 84 -9.97 9.69 3.58
C TYR A 84 -10.88 8.59 4.14
N GLY A 85 -11.15 8.59 5.45
CA GLY A 85 -12.05 7.65 6.12
C GLY A 85 -13.48 8.20 6.31
N PRO A 86 -14.39 7.43 6.93
CA PRO A 86 -14.18 6.05 7.35
C PRO A 86 -14.17 5.09 6.15
N TRP A 87 -13.24 4.13 6.19
CA TRP A 87 -13.16 3.07 5.19
C TRP A 87 -14.11 1.93 5.57
N SER A 88 -14.83 1.40 4.58
CA SER A 88 -15.65 0.19 4.71
C SER A 88 -15.70 -0.55 3.38
N VAL A 89 -15.78 -1.87 3.42
CA VAL A 89 -16.07 -2.69 2.23
C VAL A 89 -17.44 -2.38 1.65
N THR A 90 -18.37 -1.80 2.41
CA THR A 90 -19.71 -1.48 1.91
C THR A 90 -19.76 -0.23 1.03
N ASN A 91 -18.69 0.58 1.04
CA ASN A 91 -18.56 1.81 0.25
C ASN A 91 -18.39 1.55 -1.26
N LYS A 92 -17.99 0.35 -1.67
CA LYS A 92 -17.82 0.02 -3.10
C LYS A 92 -19.16 0.17 -3.84
N PRO A 93 -19.18 0.53 -5.14
CA PRO A 93 -20.44 0.72 -5.87
C PRO A 93 -21.12 -0.60 -6.26
N VAL A 94 -20.39 -1.73 -6.20
CA VAL A 94 -20.86 -3.05 -6.67
C VAL A 94 -21.11 -4.03 -5.53
N VAL A 95 -21.90 -5.07 -5.76
CA VAL A 95 -22.10 -6.17 -4.80
C VAL A 95 -21.33 -7.37 -5.30
N ALA A 96 -20.71 -8.14 -4.40
CA ALA A 96 -20.03 -9.37 -4.77
C ALA A 96 -21.03 -10.41 -5.32
N PRO A 97 -20.57 -11.41 -6.09
CA PRO A 97 -21.45 -12.47 -6.63
C PRO A 97 -22.31 -13.22 -5.61
N SER A 98 -21.94 -13.23 -4.32
CA SER A 98 -22.77 -13.76 -3.23
C SER A 98 -24.08 -13.02 -3.02
N GLY A 99 -24.19 -11.77 -3.50
CA GLY A 99 -25.27 -10.85 -3.14
C GLY A 99 -25.04 -10.11 -1.82
N ASP A 100 -23.90 -10.33 -1.14
CA ASP A 100 -23.57 -9.66 0.12
C ASP A 100 -22.61 -8.48 -0.11
N LYS A 101 -22.94 -7.31 0.46
CA LYS A 101 -22.13 -6.09 0.38
C LYS A 101 -20.92 -6.14 1.33
N HIS A 102 -21.01 -6.93 2.39
CA HIS A 102 -19.97 -7.13 3.40
C HIS A 102 -18.81 -8.02 2.89
N ASP A 103 -19.01 -8.71 1.77
CA ASP A 103 -17.94 -9.47 1.13
C ASP A 103 -16.92 -8.53 0.49
N TYR A 104 -15.65 -8.71 0.88
CA TYR A 104 -14.53 -8.00 0.28
C TYR A 104 -14.42 -8.34 -1.20
N MET A 105 -14.20 -7.33 -2.04
CA MET A 105 -14.04 -7.53 -3.47
C MET A 105 -12.92 -6.65 -4.05
N SER A 106 -12.17 -7.20 -4.98
CA SER A 106 -11.23 -6.43 -5.80
C SER A 106 -11.02 -7.13 -7.14
N TRP A 107 -10.54 -6.40 -8.14
CA TRP A 107 -10.21 -6.97 -9.44
C TRP A 107 -8.76 -7.43 -9.49
N ALA A 108 -8.52 -8.55 -10.17
CA ALA A 108 -7.18 -8.97 -10.54
C ALA A 108 -6.49 -7.84 -11.33
N PRO A 109 -5.31 -7.37 -10.90
CA PRO A 109 -4.71 -6.15 -11.43
C PRO A 109 -4.14 -6.32 -12.84
N TYR A 110 -3.80 -7.55 -13.25
CA TYR A 110 -3.10 -7.84 -14.51
C TYR A 110 -3.96 -8.54 -15.55
N GLU A 111 -5.26 -8.68 -15.29
CA GLU A 111 -6.20 -9.23 -16.25
C GLU A 111 -6.71 -8.15 -17.19
N TRP A 112 -6.51 -8.36 -18.49
CA TRP A 112 -6.92 -7.46 -19.56
C TRP A 112 -7.93 -8.12 -20.50
N PRO A 113 -8.95 -7.37 -20.97
CA PRO A 113 -9.92 -7.89 -21.92
C PRO A 113 -9.24 -8.24 -23.25
N ASP A 114 -9.54 -9.43 -23.75
CA ASP A 114 -9.35 -9.86 -25.13
C ASP A 114 -10.73 -10.06 -25.78
N CYS A 115 -11.12 -9.04 -26.55
CA CYS A 115 -12.39 -9.00 -27.26
C CYS A 115 -12.29 -9.50 -28.71
N SER A 116 -11.18 -10.11 -29.12
CA SER A 116 -10.99 -10.59 -30.51
C SER A 116 -12.10 -11.53 -30.99
N ASN A 117 -12.77 -12.24 -30.06
CA ASN A 117 -13.88 -13.15 -30.35
C ASN A 117 -15.27 -12.51 -30.28
N ALA A 118 -15.40 -11.25 -29.82
CA ALA A 118 -16.69 -10.61 -29.60
C ALA A 118 -17.45 -10.28 -30.91
N LYS A 119 -16.76 -10.28 -32.07
CA LYS A 119 -17.30 -9.96 -33.41
C LYS A 119 -18.13 -8.65 -33.47
N ASN A 120 -17.88 -7.74 -32.54
CA ASN A 120 -18.51 -6.43 -32.46
C ASN A 120 -17.89 -5.48 -33.49
N THR A 121 -18.72 -4.65 -34.10
CA THR A 121 -18.27 -3.60 -35.04
C THR A 121 -18.18 -2.21 -34.38
N THR A 122 -18.55 -2.11 -33.11
CA THR A 122 -18.54 -0.90 -32.28
C THR A 122 -17.88 -1.19 -30.94
N GLU A 123 -17.31 -0.19 -30.28
CA GLU A 123 -16.73 -0.33 -28.94
C GLU A 123 -17.76 -0.93 -27.95
N LEU A 124 -17.32 -1.89 -27.13
CA LEU A 124 -18.19 -2.47 -26.09
C LEU A 124 -18.18 -1.58 -24.85
N SER A 125 -19.35 -1.45 -24.23
CA SER A 125 -19.43 -0.90 -22.88
C SER A 125 -18.68 -1.83 -21.89
N PRO A 126 -18.16 -1.33 -20.75
CA PRO A 126 -17.51 -2.20 -19.77
C PRO A 126 -18.38 -3.38 -19.31
N PRO A 127 -19.69 -3.21 -19.02
CA PRO A 127 -20.57 -4.35 -18.71
C PRO A 127 -20.68 -5.39 -19.83
N ASP A 128 -20.68 -4.97 -21.09
CA ASP A 128 -20.74 -5.91 -22.22
C ASP A 128 -19.39 -6.59 -22.42
N MET A 129 -18.29 -5.85 -22.24
CA MET A 129 -16.93 -6.39 -22.25
C MET A 129 -16.75 -7.48 -21.19
N TRP A 130 -17.27 -7.28 -19.97
CA TRP A 130 -17.21 -8.28 -18.90
C TRP A 130 -18.04 -9.53 -19.19
N LYS A 131 -19.04 -9.47 -20.07
CA LYS A 131 -19.86 -10.63 -20.46
C LYS A 131 -19.31 -11.34 -21.69
N THR A 132 -18.68 -10.61 -22.60
CA THR A 132 -18.36 -11.10 -23.95
C THR A 132 -16.87 -11.37 -24.14
N CYS A 133 -15.98 -10.61 -23.50
CA CYS A 133 -14.55 -10.73 -23.70
C CYS A 133 -13.93 -11.69 -22.68
N ASN A 134 -13.03 -12.54 -23.17
CA ASN A 134 -12.15 -13.30 -22.28
C ASN A 134 -11.15 -12.32 -21.66
N TYR A 135 -10.58 -12.69 -20.51
CA TYR A 135 -9.51 -11.91 -19.89
C TYR A 135 -8.21 -12.70 -19.94
N VAL A 136 -7.12 -11.98 -20.20
CA VAL A 136 -5.77 -12.55 -20.33
C VAL A 136 -4.80 -11.82 -19.41
N PHE A 137 -3.94 -12.61 -18.76
CA PHE A 137 -2.90 -12.12 -17.88
C PHE A 137 -1.80 -11.37 -18.63
N ARG A 138 -1.47 -10.16 -18.18
CA ARG A 138 -0.36 -9.33 -18.68
C ARG A 138 0.48 -8.83 -17.52
N ASP A 139 1.56 -9.53 -17.21
CA ASP A 139 2.40 -9.24 -16.04
C ASP A 139 2.85 -7.78 -15.98
N GLY A 140 2.70 -7.14 -14.82
CA GLY A 140 3.11 -5.76 -14.56
C GLY A 140 2.28 -4.69 -15.26
N GLN A 141 1.40 -5.05 -16.20
CA GLN A 141 0.50 -4.12 -16.88
C GLN A 141 -0.78 -3.98 -16.07
N VAL A 142 -0.85 -2.94 -15.25
CA VAL A 142 -2.00 -2.70 -14.37
C VAL A 142 -3.21 -2.27 -15.19
N ASN A 143 -4.28 -3.06 -15.17
CA ASN A 143 -5.56 -2.67 -15.74
C ASN A 143 -6.22 -1.59 -14.86
N PRO A 144 -6.54 -0.39 -15.40
CA PRO A 144 -7.09 0.72 -14.63
C PRO A 144 -8.43 0.40 -13.96
N ASP A 145 -9.20 -0.55 -14.50
CA ASP A 145 -10.48 -1.01 -13.93
C ASP A 145 -10.33 -1.48 -12.48
N ARG A 146 -9.13 -1.92 -12.05
CA ARG A 146 -8.88 -2.27 -10.65
C ARG A 146 -9.31 -1.16 -9.68
N SER A 147 -9.29 0.09 -10.15
CA SER A 147 -9.64 1.26 -9.38
C SER A 147 -11.15 1.49 -9.26
N THR A 148 -11.99 0.75 -9.98
CA THR A 148 -13.46 0.85 -9.88
C THR A 148 -14.01 0.23 -8.60
N ILE A 149 -13.27 -0.71 -8.00
CA ILE A 149 -13.54 -1.26 -6.67
C ILE A 149 -12.40 -0.84 -5.76
N LYS A 150 -12.74 -0.22 -4.63
CA LYS A 150 -11.75 0.43 -3.77
C LYS A 150 -11.33 -0.38 -2.56
N ASP A 151 -11.89 -1.57 -2.30
CA ASP A 151 -11.63 -2.30 -1.04
C ASP A 151 -10.11 -2.53 -0.81
N SER A 152 -9.32 -2.81 -1.84
CA SER A 152 -7.85 -2.96 -1.74
C SER A 152 -7.13 -1.66 -1.38
N GLN A 153 -7.52 -0.54 -2.01
CA GLN A 153 -6.96 0.76 -1.68
C GLN A 153 -7.40 1.22 -0.28
N SER A 154 -8.67 1.03 0.05
CA SER A 154 -9.25 1.33 1.36
C SER A 154 -8.55 0.52 2.45
N PHE A 155 -8.28 -0.77 2.24
CA PHE A 155 -7.56 -1.58 3.20
C PHE A 155 -6.10 -1.15 3.37
N SER A 156 -5.43 -0.77 2.27
CA SER A 156 -4.09 -0.21 2.37
C SER A 156 -4.10 1.06 3.23
N ASN A 157 -4.98 2.02 2.92
CA ASN A 157 -5.09 3.30 3.62
C ASN A 157 -5.47 3.13 5.08
N LEU A 158 -6.43 2.24 5.40
CA LEU A 158 -6.84 2.02 6.78
C LEU A 158 -5.73 1.35 7.60
N SER A 159 -4.94 0.45 7.00
CA SER A 159 -3.83 -0.21 7.70
C SER A 159 -2.72 0.78 8.07
N ASP A 160 -2.45 1.75 7.19
CA ASP A 160 -1.56 2.87 7.45
C ASP A 160 -2.13 3.79 8.53
N ALA A 161 -3.40 4.16 8.42
CA ALA A 161 -4.06 5.02 9.38
C ALA A 161 -4.07 4.40 10.79
N VAL A 162 -4.35 3.09 10.91
CA VAL A 162 -4.27 2.37 12.19
C VAL A 162 -2.86 2.45 12.77
N LEU A 163 -1.82 2.21 11.96
CA LEU A 163 -0.44 2.27 12.42
C LEU A 163 -0.08 3.67 12.93
N TYR A 164 -0.19 4.69 12.08
CA TYR A 164 0.25 6.02 12.48
C TYR A 164 -0.59 6.61 13.61
N ASN A 165 -1.91 6.37 13.63
CA ASN A 165 -2.74 6.83 14.76
C ASN A 165 -2.40 6.09 16.06
N SER A 166 -2.09 4.80 16.03
CA SER A 166 -1.68 4.07 17.23
C SER A 166 -0.33 4.54 17.78
N ILE A 167 0.63 4.84 16.90
CA ILE A 167 1.92 5.40 17.28
C ILE A 167 1.73 6.84 17.79
N ALA A 168 0.97 7.68 17.09
CA ALA A 168 0.69 9.05 17.54
C ALA A 168 -0.03 9.09 18.90
N ALA A 169 -0.95 8.15 19.17
CA ALA A 169 -1.55 7.98 20.50
C ALA A 169 -0.51 7.61 21.57
N THR A 170 0.46 6.77 21.21
CA THR A 170 1.59 6.38 22.09
C THR A 170 2.49 7.58 22.38
N LEU A 171 2.87 8.36 21.36
CA LEU A 171 3.71 9.56 21.48
C LEU A 171 3.05 10.64 22.36
N GLN A 172 1.73 10.77 22.32
CA GLN A 172 1.02 11.70 23.21
C GLN A 172 1.07 11.28 24.69
N ASN A 173 1.36 10.01 24.99
CA ASN A 173 1.44 9.44 26.33
C ASN A 173 0.20 9.77 27.19
N LYS A 174 -0.99 9.63 26.61
CA LYS A 174 -2.29 9.80 27.27
C LYS A 174 -3.07 8.51 27.27
N SER A 175 -3.94 8.34 28.28
CA SER A 175 -4.85 7.19 28.34
C SER A 175 -5.87 7.20 27.20
N SER A 176 -6.28 8.38 26.72
CA SER A 176 -7.18 8.60 25.58
C SER A 176 -6.72 9.81 24.79
N SER A 177 -6.91 9.77 23.47
CA SER A 177 -6.55 10.83 22.53
C SER A 177 -7.42 10.74 21.28
N ILE A 178 -7.45 11.81 20.47
CA ILE A 178 -8.12 11.74 19.17
C ILE A 178 -7.55 10.62 18.29
N TYR A 179 -6.24 10.35 18.38
CA TYR A 179 -5.60 9.31 17.58
C TYR A 179 -6.02 7.89 18.00
N SER A 180 -6.12 7.60 19.30
CA SER A 180 -6.63 6.30 19.74
C SER A 180 -8.13 6.13 19.42
N GLN A 181 -8.92 7.19 19.51
CA GLN A 181 -10.32 7.19 19.07
C GLN A 181 -10.45 6.95 17.56
N ASN A 182 -9.55 7.50 16.75
CA ASN A 182 -9.49 7.23 15.31
C ASN A 182 -9.25 5.75 15.02
N VAL A 183 -8.29 5.11 15.71
CA VAL A 183 -8.06 3.66 15.56
C VAL A 183 -9.32 2.86 15.89
N VAL A 184 -10.01 3.19 16.99
CA VAL A 184 -11.27 2.54 17.36
C VAL A 184 -12.33 2.70 16.28
N ASN A 185 -12.50 3.91 15.73
CA ASN A 185 -13.48 4.19 14.68
C ASN A 185 -13.17 3.43 13.39
N ILE A 186 -11.90 3.35 12.99
CA ILE A 186 -11.47 2.58 11.82
C ILE A 186 -11.77 1.10 12.02
N VAL A 187 -11.39 0.54 13.16
CA VAL A 187 -11.57 -0.88 13.45
C VAL A 187 -13.05 -1.25 13.48
N LYS A 188 -13.88 -0.42 14.13
CA LYS A 188 -15.33 -0.61 14.14
C LYS A 188 -15.90 -0.61 12.73
N ALA A 189 -15.65 0.45 11.96
CA ALA A 189 -16.24 0.62 10.63
C ALA A 189 -15.84 -0.51 9.67
N TRP A 190 -14.58 -0.96 9.67
CA TRP A 190 -14.12 -1.98 8.74
C TRP A 190 -14.38 -3.41 9.20
N PHE A 191 -14.31 -3.72 10.50
CA PHE A 191 -14.34 -5.11 10.98
C PHE A 191 -15.59 -5.49 11.77
N LEU A 192 -16.17 -4.58 12.56
CA LEU A 192 -17.07 -4.96 13.66
C LEU A 192 -18.49 -4.45 13.52
N ASP A 193 -18.68 -3.27 12.95
CA ASP A 193 -19.99 -2.64 12.82
C ASP A 193 -20.88 -3.45 11.88
N GLY A 194 -22.11 -3.76 12.32
CA GLY A 194 -23.03 -4.63 11.58
C GLY A 194 -23.46 -4.08 10.22
N ASP A 195 -23.42 -2.77 10.02
CA ASP A 195 -23.83 -2.11 8.77
C ASP A 195 -22.68 -1.96 7.77
N THR A 196 -21.42 -2.01 8.22
CA THR A 196 -20.25 -1.64 7.40
C THR A 196 -19.12 -2.66 7.44
N GLY A 197 -19.12 -3.58 8.41
CA GLY A 197 -18.02 -4.50 8.69
C GLY A 197 -17.79 -5.52 7.58
N MET A 198 -16.54 -5.91 7.39
CA MET A 198 -16.13 -6.89 6.39
C MET A 198 -16.40 -8.32 6.90
N ASN A 199 -16.93 -9.19 6.04
CA ASN A 199 -16.97 -10.62 6.32
C ASN A 199 -15.52 -11.17 6.38
N PRO A 200 -15.17 -12.04 7.35
CA PRO A 200 -13.79 -12.49 7.58
C PRO A 200 -13.33 -13.55 6.56
N ASN A 201 -13.34 -13.20 5.27
CA ASN A 201 -12.90 -14.03 4.15
C ASN A 201 -12.49 -13.15 2.95
N LEU A 202 -11.79 -13.74 1.97
CA LEU A 202 -11.41 -13.10 0.70
C LEU A 202 -11.93 -13.88 -0.51
N ASN A 203 -13.18 -14.36 -0.44
CA ASN A 203 -13.78 -15.18 -1.49
C ASN A 203 -13.85 -14.48 -2.87
N TYR A 204 -13.77 -13.15 -2.92
CA TYR A 204 -13.86 -12.34 -4.14
C TYR A 204 -12.70 -11.34 -4.31
N ALA A 205 -11.56 -11.61 -3.65
CA ALA A 205 -10.37 -10.79 -3.80
C ALA A 205 -9.60 -11.15 -5.08
N GLN A 206 -9.12 -10.13 -5.79
CA GLN A 206 -8.48 -10.23 -7.09
C GLN A 206 -9.27 -11.14 -8.05
N MET A 207 -10.57 -10.92 -8.12
CA MET A 207 -11.45 -11.65 -9.01
C MET A 207 -11.08 -11.34 -10.47
N ASN A 208 -11.03 -12.37 -11.29
CA ASN A 208 -10.91 -12.19 -12.73
C ASN A 208 -12.20 -11.58 -13.28
N ARG A 209 -12.07 -10.75 -14.32
CA ARG A 209 -13.23 -10.26 -15.09
C ARG A 209 -13.52 -11.23 -16.24
N GLY A 210 -14.66 -11.05 -16.90
CA GLY A 210 -15.09 -11.91 -17.99
C GLY A 210 -16.17 -12.92 -17.58
N PRO A 211 -16.71 -13.69 -18.54
CA PRO A 211 -17.87 -14.56 -18.35
C PRO A 211 -17.67 -15.67 -17.30
N ASN A 212 -16.41 -16.07 -17.06
CA ASN A 212 -16.04 -17.12 -16.12
C ASN A 212 -15.54 -16.57 -14.77
N GLY A 213 -15.38 -15.25 -14.64
CA GLY A 213 -14.86 -14.61 -13.44
C GLY A 213 -15.93 -14.43 -12.36
N GLN A 214 -16.02 -15.38 -11.43
CA GLN A 214 -17.03 -15.36 -10.35
C GLN A 214 -16.46 -15.59 -8.96
N HIS A 215 -15.17 -15.91 -8.85
CA HIS A 215 -14.48 -16.15 -7.58
C HIS A 215 -13.13 -15.44 -7.57
N GLY A 216 -12.69 -15.08 -6.36
CA GLY A 216 -11.37 -14.53 -6.12
C GLY A 216 -10.25 -15.55 -6.30
N GLU A 217 -9.04 -15.03 -6.45
CA GLU A 217 -7.83 -15.82 -6.65
C GLU A 217 -6.97 -15.83 -5.38
N TYR A 218 -6.10 -16.84 -5.23
CA TYR A 218 -5.16 -16.92 -4.12
C TYR A 218 -4.24 -15.70 -4.03
N THR A 219 -4.00 -15.01 -5.15
CA THR A 219 -3.21 -13.78 -5.20
C THR A 219 -3.87 -12.63 -4.42
N GLY A 220 -5.19 -12.67 -4.27
CA GLY A 220 -6.00 -11.71 -3.52
C GLY A 220 -5.71 -11.66 -2.02
N ILE A 221 -5.04 -12.68 -1.47
CA ILE A 221 -4.56 -12.63 -0.08
C ILE A 221 -3.61 -11.43 0.15
N LEU A 222 -2.87 -11.00 -0.89
CA LEU A 222 -2.01 -9.80 -0.84
C LEU A 222 -2.77 -8.50 -0.56
N ASP A 223 -4.07 -8.46 -0.83
CA ASP A 223 -4.83 -7.23 -0.67
C ASP A 223 -4.95 -6.84 0.80
N LEU A 224 -4.92 -7.84 1.70
CA LEU A 224 -4.97 -7.64 3.14
C LEU A 224 -3.57 -7.73 3.80
N ARG A 225 -2.49 -7.51 3.05
CA ARG A 225 -1.09 -7.53 3.54
C ARG A 225 -0.81 -6.57 4.70
N GLY A 226 -1.61 -5.50 4.83
CA GLY A 226 -1.50 -4.49 5.89
C GLY A 226 -1.81 -4.99 7.30
N PHE A 227 -2.20 -6.26 7.48
CA PHE A 227 -2.50 -6.81 8.81
C PHE A 227 -1.33 -6.75 9.79
N ALA A 228 -0.08 -6.79 9.32
CA ALA A 228 1.09 -6.59 10.16
C ALA A 228 1.08 -5.22 10.86
N LYS A 229 0.71 -4.16 10.12
CA LYS A 229 0.56 -2.80 10.64
C LYS A 229 -0.56 -2.69 11.65
N ILE A 230 -1.70 -3.34 11.35
CA ILE A 230 -2.86 -3.40 12.24
C ILE A 230 -2.49 -4.11 13.56
N ALA A 231 -1.75 -5.22 13.48
CA ALA A 231 -1.29 -5.94 14.65
C ALA A 231 -0.36 -5.07 15.52
N SER A 232 0.64 -4.41 14.94
CA SER A 232 1.47 -3.45 15.67
C SER A 232 0.63 -2.39 16.40
N GLY A 233 -0.36 -1.80 15.71
CA GLY A 233 -1.20 -0.77 16.31
C GLY A 233 -2.10 -1.24 17.44
N ILE A 234 -2.74 -2.40 17.29
CA ILE A 234 -3.55 -3.01 18.36
C ILE A 234 -2.67 -3.37 19.56
N LEU A 235 -1.51 -3.98 19.32
CA LEU A 235 -0.57 -4.36 20.38
C LEU A 235 -0.02 -3.14 21.13
N LEU A 236 0.20 -2.01 20.44
CA LEU A 236 0.55 -0.74 21.07
C LEU A 236 -0.55 -0.23 22.01
N LEU A 237 -1.80 -0.20 21.55
CA LEU A 237 -2.93 0.24 22.38
C LEU A 237 -3.12 -0.67 23.62
N ARG A 238 -3.00 -1.99 23.45
CA ARG A 238 -2.99 -2.97 24.56
C ARG A 238 -1.86 -2.69 25.54
N LYS A 239 -0.63 -2.53 25.04
CA LYS A 239 0.58 -2.32 25.86
C LYS A 239 0.50 -1.03 26.68
N ASN A 240 -0.01 0.04 26.09
CA ASN A 240 -0.18 1.34 26.74
C ASN A 240 -1.43 1.41 27.62
N LYS A 241 -2.23 0.34 27.72
CA LYS A 241 -3.49 0.30 28.48
C LYS A 241 -4.41 1.47 28.09
N ASN A 242 -4.47 1.76 26.79
CA ASN A 242 -5.28 2.85 26.26
C ASN A 242 -6.77 2.61 26.58
N THR A 243 -7.45 3.63 27.08
CA THR A 243 -8.83 3.50 27.57
C THR A 243 -9.88 3.50 26.47
N ASP A 244 -9.55 3.97 25.26
CA ASP A 244 -10.46 3.90 24.11
C ASP A 244 -10.51 2.46 23.55
N TRP A 245 -9.40 1.72 23.64
CA TRP A 245 -9.32 0.30 23.27
C TRP A 245 -9.85 -0.59 24.39
N THR A 246 -11.17 -0.69 24.49
CA THR A 246 -11.84 -1.43 25.56
C THR A 246 -11.67 -2.95 25.43
N ALA A 247 -11.85 -3.67 26.55
CA ALA A 247 -11.80 -5.14 26.55
C ALA A 247 -12.88 -5.77 25.65
N ASP A 248 -14.07 -5.16 25.56
CA ASP A 248 -15.15 -5.61 24.67
C ASP A 248 -14.76 -5.46 23.19
N LEU A 249 -14.22 -4.29 22.80
CA LEU A 249 -13.73 -4.06 21.45
C LEU A 249 -12.62 -5.04 21.08
N ASP A 250 -11.69 -5.29 22.01
CA ASP A 250 -10.60 -6.23 21.82
C ASP A 250 -11.12 -7.66 21.58
N GLN A 251 -12.11 -8.10 22.39
CA GLN A 251 -12.74 -9.42 22.23
C GLN A 251 -13.46 -9.57 20.89
N GLN A 252 -14.16 -8.53 20.44
CA GLN A 252 -14.81 -8.52 19.13
C GLN A 252 -13.77 -8.63 17.99
N MET A 253 -12.66 -7.89 18.08
CA MET A 253 -11.57 -7.98 17.10
C MET A 253 -10.89 -9.35 17.11
N VAL A 254 -10.65 -9.93 18.29
CA VAL A 254 -10.13 -11.31 18.44
C VAL A 254 -11.08 -12.31 17.78
N ALA A 255 -12.40 -12.16 17.97
CA ALA A 255 -13.39 -13.03 17.36
C ALA A 255 -13.39 -12.93 15.82
N TRP A 256 -13.28 -11.71 15.28
CA TRP A 256 -13.16 -11.51 13.83
C TRP A 256 -11.88 -12.16 13.27
N CYS A 257 -10.72 -11.89 13.89
CA CYS A 257 -9.44 -12.48 13.50
C CYS A 257 -9.46 -14.01 13.57
N THR A 258 -10.07 -14.58 14.60
CA THR A 258 -10.20 -16.04 14.75
C THR A 258 -10.97 -16.66 13.58
N LYS A 259 -12.06 -16.04 13.14
CA LYS A 259 -12.81 -16.49 11.96
C LYS A 259 -11.99 -16.39 10.68
N TYR A 260 -11.24 -15.29 10.50
CA TYR A 260 -10.42 -15.08 9.30
C TYR A 260 -9.23 -16.05 9.25
N ILE A 261 -8.56 -16.30 10.38
CA ILE A 261 -7.52 -17.33 10.53
C ILE A 261 -8.07 -18.69 10.09
N ALA A 262 -9.26 -19.08 10.58
CA ALA A 262 -9.88 -20.35 10.20
C ALA A 262 -10.16 -20.42 8.68
N TRP A 263 -10.63 -19.33 8.07
CA TRP A 263 -10.83 -19.27 6.62
C TRP A 263 -9.49 -19.37 5.85
N LEU A 264 -8.44 -18.67 6.26
CA LEU A 264 -7.10 -18.76 5.64
C LEU A 264 -6.53 -20.18 5.68
N GLN A 265 -6.73 -20.91 6.79
CA GLN A 265 -6.23 -22.27 6.96
C GLN A 265 -7.00 -23.31 6.17
N THR A 266 -8.29 -23.09 5.91
CA THR A 266 -9.19 -24.12 5.38
C THR A 266 -9.56 -23.91 3.92
N SER A 267 -9.66 -22.66 3.47
CA SER A 267 -10.05 -22.31 2.10
C SER A 267 -9.01 -22.79 1.06
N PRO A 268 -9.46 -23.14 -0.17
CA PRO A 268 -8.54 -23.48 -1.25
C PRO A 268 -7.56 -22.35 -1.59
N THR A 269 -8.04 -21.11 -1.67
CA THR A 269 -7.23 -19.92 -1.97
C THR A 269 -6.22 -19.62 -0.86
N GLY A 270 -6.63 -19.73 0.41
CA GLY A 270 -5.71 -19.58 1.55
C GLY A 270 -4.59 -20.62 1.55
N LYS A 271 -4.92 -21.90 1.31
CA LYS A 271 -3.92 -22.98 1.19
C LYS A 271 -2.97 -22.76 0.02
N GLN A 272 -3.48 -22.31 -1.12
CA GLN A 272 -2.65 -22.02 -2.30
C GLN A 272 -1.69 -20.84 -2.04
N ALA A 273 -2.16 -19.77 -1.41
CA ALA A 273 -1.31 -18.65 -0.99
C ALA A 273 -0.22 -19.10 -0.01
N ALA A 274 -0.57 -19.92 0.99
CA ALA A 274 0.38 -20.49 1.96
C ALA A 274 1.49 -21.32 1.31
N SER A 275 1.20 -21.96 0.17
CA SER A 275 2.15 -22.80 -0.58
C SER A 275 2.98 -22.04 -1.63
N SER A 276 2.76 -20.73 -1.79
CA SER A 276 3.45 -19.94 -2.81
C SER A 276 4.94 -19.75 -2.47
N ASN A 277 5.82 -19.96 -3.46
CA ASN A 277 7.27 -19.87 -3.24
C ASN A 277 7.83 -18.45 -3.39
N ASN A 278 7.10 -17.54 -4.04
CA ASN A 278 7.50 -16.16 -4.26
C ASN A 278 6.96 -15.24 -3.14
N ASN A 279 6.99 -13.92 -3.38
CA ASN A 279 6.46 -12.91 -2.46
C ASN A 279 5.06 -13.19 -1.89
N HIS A 280 4.17 -13.90 -2.59
CA HIS A 280 2.86 -14.26 -2.05
C HIS A 280 2.95 -15.11 -0.78
N GLY A 281 3.88 -16.08 -0.73
CA GLY A 281 4.08 -16.91 0.45
C GLY A 281 4.71 -16.12 1.59
N THR A 282 5.64 -15.21 1.28
CA THR A 282 6.24 -14.30 2.26
C THR A 282 5.19 -13.44 2.95
N ILE A 283 4.29 -12.82 2.16
CA ILE A 283 3.24 -11.95 2.68
C ILE A 283 2.12 -12.74 3.39
N PHE A 284 1.81 -13.96 2.93
CA PHE A 284 0.88 -14.84 3.65
C PHE A 284 1.37 -15.06 5.10
N VAL A 285 2.66 -15.33 5.29
CA VAL A 285 3.27 -15.52 6.61
C VAL A 285 3.18 -14.22 7.44
N ASN A 286 3.45 -13.06 6.85
CA ASN A 286 3.30 -11.76 7.55
C ASN A 286 1.88 -11.62 8.11
N GLN A 287 0.87 -11.81 7.25
CA GLN A 287 -0.53 -11.63 7.61
C GLN A 287 -0.98 -12.64 8.67
N MET A 288 -0.71 -13.93 8.45
CA MET A 288 -1.15 -14.99 9.34
C MET A 288 -0.49 -14.88 10.72
N ALA A 289 0.80 -14.59 10.78
CA ALA A 289 1.51 -14.39 12.06
C ALA A 289 1.02 -13.14 12.80
N ALA A 290 0.74 -12.05 12.07
CA ALA A 290 0.15 -10.83 12.65
C ALA A 290 -1.24 -11.10 13.26
N LEU A 291 -2.08 -11.87 12.57
CA LEU A 291 -3.38 -12.30 13.09
C LEU A 291 -3.24 -13.18 14.34
N GLN A 292 -2.29 -14.13 14.33
CA GLN A 292 -1.98 -14.97 15.48
C GLN A 292 -1.56 -14.15 16.71
N LEU A 293 -0.76 -13.09 16.52
CA LEU A 293 -0.42 -12.15 17.60
C LEU A 293 -1.66 -11.39 18.11
N ILE A 294 -2.58 -10.97 17.24
CA ILE A 294 -3.82 -10.29 17.66
C ILE A 294 -4.67 -11.22 18.54
N VAL A 295 -4.82 -12.49 18.17
CA VAL A 295 -5.61 -13.46 18.97
C VAL A 295 -4.87 -14.01 20.20
N GLY A 296 -3.62 -13.59 20.42
CA GLY A 296 -2.81 -14.01 21.56
C GLY A 296 -2.12 -15.37 21.39
N ASP A 297 -2.16 -15.96 20.19
CA ASP A 297 -1.47 -17.22 19.86
C ASP A 297 -0.02 -16.96 19.42
N VAL A 298 0.79 -16.51 20.38
CA VAL A 298 2.21 -16.18 20.15
C VAL A 298 3.01 -17.42 19.70
N ALA A 299 2.68 -18.60 20.24
CA ALA A 299 3.38 -19.84 19.90
C ALA A 299 3.22 -20.19 18.42
N SER A 300 2.00 -20.07 17.87
CA SER A 300 1.79 -20.31 16.43
C SER A 300 2.47 -19.25 15.56
N ALA A 301 2.51 -17.99 15.98
CA ALA A 301 3.23 -16.93 15.26
C ALA A 301 4.74 -17.22 15.17
N VAL A 302 5.36 -17.67 16.27
CA VAL A 302 6.76 -18.12 16.31
C VAL A 302 6.97 -19.31 15.39
N ASN A 303 6.15 -20.36 15.51
CA ASN A 303 6.30 -21.57 14.72
C ASN A 303 6.16 -21.29 13.21
N LEU A 304 5.18 -20.48 12.83
CA LEU A 304 4.94 -20.14 11.43
C LEU A 304 6.08 -19.33 10.81
N THR A 305 6.57 -18.30 11.50
CA THR A 305 7.68 -17.48 11.02
C THR A 305 9.00 -18.26 10.98
N GLN A 306 9.26 -19.13 11.97
CA GLN A 306 10.41 -20.04 11.90
C GLN A 306 10.31 -21.04 10.74
N ALA A 307 9.10 -21.57 10.47
CA ALA A 307 8.86 -22.47 9.34
C ALA A 307 9.08 -21.77 8.00
N TYR A 308 8.71 -20.49 7.88
CA TYR A 308 9.00 -19.67 6.70
C TYR A 308 10.51 -19.60 6.41
N PHE A 309 11.33 -19.24 7.40
CA PHE A 309 12.78 -19.11 7.23
C PHE A 309 13.45 -20.46 6.95
N LYS A 310 12.93 -21.57 7.48
CA LYS A 310 13.41 -22.94 7.20
C LYS A 310 12.87 -23.52 5.88
N GLY A 311 11.80 -22.94 5.34
CA GLY A 311 11.06 -23.42 4.18
C GLY A 311 11.27 -22.53 2.96
N ILE A 312 10.20 -21.87 2.51
CA ILE A 312 10.19 -21.14 1.23
C ILE A 312 11.30 -20.08 1.11
N TYR A 313 11.72 -19.46 2.22
CA TYR A 313 12.81 -18.49 2.24
C TYR A 313 14.11 -19.05 1.64
N GLN A 314 14.38 -20.35 1.83
CA GLN A 314 15.58 -21.03 1.30
C GLN A 314 15.66 -20.99 -0.24
N GLY A 315 14.52 -20.89 -0.93
CA GLY A 315 14.44 -20.75 -2.39
C GLY A 315 14.31 -19.30 -2.88
N GLN A 316 14.12 -18.34 -1.97
CA GLN A 316 13.82 -16.95 -2.34
C GLN A 316 15.06 -16.06 -2.47
N VAL A 317 16.16 -16.38 -1.79
CA VAL A 317 17.40 -15.59 -1.84
C VAL A 317 18.56 -16.47 -2.27
N GLN A 318 19.24 -16.10 -3.35
CA GLN A 318 20.43 -16.78 -3.85
C GLN A 318 21.69 -16.32 -3.11
N ALA A 319 22.81 -17.02 -3.28
CA ALA A 319 24.07 -16.70 -2.61
C ALA A 319 24.57 -15.27 -2.88
N ASN A 320 24.22 -14.68 -4.02
CA ASN A 320 24.55 -13.29 -4.38
C ASN A 320 23.51 -12.26 -3.90
N GLY A 321 22.40 -12.68 -3.27
CA GLY A 321 21.31 -11.82 -2.85
C GLY A 321 20.16 -11.67 -3.86
N ASP A 322 20.29 -12.18 -5.08
CA ASP A 322 19.20 -12.09 -6.06
C ASP A 322 18.00 -12.97 -5.64
N GLN A 323 16.83 -12.59 -6.12
CA GLN A 323 15.56 -13.26 -5.84
C GLN A 323 14.95 -13.75 -7.16
N PRO A 324 15.14 -15.02 -7.55
CA PRO A 324 14.96 -15.47 -8.93
C PRO A 324 13.50 -15.39 -9.40
N MET A 325 12.56 -15.71 -8.51
CA MET A 325 11.13 -15.61 -8.81
C MET A 325 10.70 -14.15 -9.03
N GLU A 326 11.30 -13.21 -8.31
CA GLU A 326 10.99 -11.78 -8.44
C GLU A 326 11.73 -11.15 -9.62
N ALA A 327 12.96 -11.61 -9.89
CA ALA A 327 13.77 -11.23 -11.03
C ALA A 327 13.12 -11.58 -12.37
N SER A 328 12.34 -12.68 -12.41
CA SER A 328 11.65 -13.14 -13.61
C SER A 328 10.41 -12.31 -13.99
N ARG A 329 10.02 -11.35 -13.15
CA ARG A 329 8.84 -10.52 -13.37
C ARG A 329 9.13 -9.38 -14.33
N SER A 330 8.06 -8.85 -14.91
CA SER A 330 8.07 -7.64 -15.75
C SER A 330 8.58 -6.38 -15.02
N ARG A 331 8.40 -6.31 -13.69
CA ARG A 331 8.81 -5.22 -12.80
C ARG A 331 9.74 -5.73 -11.69
N PRO A 332 10.96 -6.19 -12.03
CA PRO A 332 11.78 -6.96 -11.12
C PRO A 332 12.37 -6.12 -9.96
N TYR A 333 12.57 -4.81 -10.12
CA TYR A 333 13.00 -3.95 -9.01
C TYR A 333 11.89 -3.88 -7.94
N HIS A 334 10.66 -3.60 -8.36
CA HIS A 334 9.49 -3.58 -7.49
C HIS A 334 9.30 -4.91 -6.75
N TYR A 335 9.30 -6.03 -7.47
CA TYR A 335 9.01 -7.34 -6.85
C TYR A 335 10.11 -7.80 -5.88
N ARG A 336 11.38 -7.54 -6.20
CA ARG A 336 12.48 -7.79 -5.26
C ARG A 336 12.32 -6.95 -4.01
N ASN A 337 11.98 -5.68 -4.16
CA ASN A 337 11.78 -4.78 -3.04
C ASN A 337 10.58 -5.18 -2.15
N PHE A 338 9.45 -5.50 -2.79
CA PHE A 338 8.23 -5.93 -2.13
C PHE A 338 8.44 -7.20 -1.29
N ASN A 339 9.17 -8.17 -1.83
CA ASN A 339 9.49 -9.39 -1.10
C ASN A 339 10.49 -9.15 0.05
N ILE A 340 11.49 -8.27 -0.13
CA ILE A 340 12.40 -7.85 0.95
C ILE A 340 11.62 -7.23 2.12
N ALA A 341 10.67 -6.34 1.83
CA ALA A 341 9.82 -5.75 2.88
C ALA A 341 9.06 -6.83 3.67
N GLY A 342 8.57 -7.86 2.98
CA GLY A 342 7.95 -9.02 3.60
C GLY A 342 8.90 -9.87 4.44
N MET A 343 10.14 -10.09 3.98
CA MET A 343 11.19 -10.79 4.74
C MET A 343 11.52 -10.05 6.04
N ILE A 344 11.71 -8.74 5.96
CA ILE A 344 11.96 -7.85 7.11
C ILE A 344 10.79 -7.93 8.09
N THR A 345 9.55 -7.85 7.59
CA THR A 345 8.35 -7.95 8.42
C THR A 345 8.27 -9.30 9.16
N ASN A 346 8.59 -10.42 8.49
CA ASN A 346 8.66 -11.73 9.14
C ASN A 346 9.76 -11.79 10.21
N ALA A 347 10.92 -11.19 9.96
CA ALA A 347 12.00 -11.10 10.95
C ALA A 347 11.59 -10.28 12.18
N ARG A 348 10.92 -9.14 11.98
CA ARG A 348 10.40 -8.29 13.06
C ARG A 348 9.34 -9.02 13.90
N ILE A 349 8.38 -9.68 13.25
CA ILE A 349 7.34 -10.47 13.93
C ILE A 349 7.97 -11.59 14.77
N LEU A 350 8.91 -12.37 14.20
CA LEU A 350 9.59 -13.44 14.93
C LEU A 350 10.39 -12.89 16.11
N LYS A 351 11.12 -11.77 15.93
CA LYS A 351 11.89 -11.15 17.00
C LYS A 351 11.00 -10.63 18.14
N TYR A 352 9.84 -10.06 17.81
CA TYR A 352 8.87 -9.62 18.81
C TYR A 352 8.25 -10.79 19.58
N ALA A 353 7.82 -11.83 18.85
CA ALA A 353 7.15 -12.99 19.42
C ALA A 353 8.09 -13.89 20.24
N ASP A 354 9.36 -13.97 19.83
CA ASP A 354 10.45 -14.63 20.55
C ASP A 354 11.67 -13.69 20.62
N PRO A 355 11.81 -12.92 21.72
CA PRO A 355 12.94 -12.01 21.91
C PRO A 355 14.32 -12.69 21.91
N THR A 356 14.39 -14.01 22.09
CA THR A 356 15.67 -14.75 22.05
C THR A 356 16.07 -15.16 20.64
N SER A 357 15.14 -15.09 19.68
CA SER A 357 15.41 -15.44 18.28
C SER A 357 16.38 -14.46 17.61
N THR A 358 17.05 -14.96 16.56
CA THR A 358 18.01 -14.23 15.72
C THR A 358 17.62 -14.27 14.23
N PRO A 359 16.39 -13.83 13.87
CA PRO A 359 15.86 -13.99 12.51
C PRO A 359 16.70 -13.30 11.44
N TRP A 360 17.35 -12.18 11.79
CA TRP A 360 18.26 -11.46 10.89
C TRP A 360 19.49 -12.30 10.51
N ASN A 361 19.90 -13.28 11.32
CA ASN A 361 21.03 -14.15 11.01
C ASN A 361 20.63 -15.42 10.22
N MET A 362 19.34 -15.60 9.91
CA MET A 362 18.88 -16.74 9.14
C MET A 362 19.30 -16.61 7.68
N THR A 363 19.90 -17.68 7.15
CA THR A 363 20.47 -17.68 5.80
C THR A 363 19.64 -18.53 4.84
N ALA A 364 19.68 -18.14 3.56
CA ALA A 364 19.26 -18.94 2.42
C ALA A 364 20.42 -18.94 1.42
N ASN A 365 20.92 -20.13 1.04
CA ASN A 365 22.11 -20.26 0.18
C ASN A 365 23.35 -19.48 0.70
N GLY A 366 23.50 -19.35 2.02
CA GLY A 366 24.57 -18.56 2.66
C GLY A 366 24.36 -17.04 2.64
N ALA A 367 23.30 -16.54 2.00
CA ALA A 367 22.90 -15.14 1.96
C ALA A 367 21.86 -14.82 3.04
N THR A 368 21.80 -13.56 3.47
CA THR A 368 20.80 -13.05 4.43
C THR A 368 19.88 -12.01 3.77
N ILE A 369 18.91 -11.50 4.53
CA ILE A 369 18.10 -10.33 4.14
C ILE A 369 19.00 -9.14 3.77
N LYS A 370 20.11 -8.93 4.50
CA LYS A 370 21.11 -7.90 4.18
C LYS A 370 21.70 -8.11 2.78
N THR A 371 22.06 -9.35 2.44
CA THR A 371 22.58 -9.68 1.09
C THR A 371 21.56 -9.34 0.00
N ALA A 372 20.27 -9.57 0.23
CA ALA A 372 19.22 -9.23 -0.73
C ALA A 372 19.04 -7.71 -0.92
N VAL A 373 19.08 -6.93 0.17
CA VAL A 373 19.09 -5.46 0.09
C VAL A 373 20.34 -4.95 -0.61
N ASP A 374 21.51 -5.48 -0.24
CA ASP A 374 22.79 -5.13 -0.86
C ASP A 374 22.78 -5.38 -2.36
N PHE A 375 22.20 -6.50 -2.81
CA PHE A 375 22.03 -6.81 -4.22
C PHE A 375 21.13 -5.78 -4.91
N LEU A 376 19.94 -5.51 -4.35
CA LEU A 376 18.96 -4.60 -4.97
C LEU A 376 19.52 -3.17 -5.10
N MET A 377 20.31 -2.69 -4.13
CA MET A 377 21.00 -1.39 -4.19
C MET A 377 21.95 -1.26 -5.39
N THR A 378 22.41 -2.37 -5.99
CA THR A 378 23.31 -2.38 -7.16
C THR A 378 22.58 -2.52 -8.49
N THR A 379 21.27 -2.75 -8.48
CA THR A 379 20.48 -2.91 -9.70
C THR A 379 20.09 -1.56 -10.29
N ASP A 380 19.98 -1.50 -11.62
CA ASP A 380 19.50 -0.32 -12.33
C ASP A 380 17.97 -0.42 -12.55
N PRO A 381 17.14 0.34 -11.82
CA PRO A 381 15.69 0.34 -12.02
C PRO A 381 15.28 0.90 -13.40
N ALA A 382 16.10 1.75 -14.02
CA ALA A 382 15.79 2.29 -15.35
C ALA A 382 15.84 1.22 -16.45
N ALA A 383 16.52 0.09 -16.22
CA ALA A 383 16.58 -1.02 -17.16
C ALA A 383 15.22 -1.67 -17.47
N LYS A 384 14.20 -1.40 -16.65
CA LYS A 384 12.82 -1.90 -16.80
C LYS A 384 11.76 -0.82 -16.61
N ASP A 385 12.11 0.44 -16.85
CA ASP A 385 11.21 1.60 -16.68
C ASP A 385 10.66 1.74 -15.24
N GLU A 386 11.49 1.42 -14.22
CA GLU A 386 11.15 1.47 -12.79
C GLU A 386 11.84 2.63 -12.03
N GLN A 387 12.42 3.60 -12.74
CA GLN A 387 13.16 4.73 -12.14
C GLN A 387 12.31 5.66 -11.26
N ASP A 388 10.99 5.59 -11.34
CA ASP A 388 10.04 6.39 -10.56
C ASP A 388 9.72 5.78 -9.18
N ILE A 389 10.13 4.52 -8.94
CA ILE A 389 9.85 3.78 -7.71
C ILE A 389 11.11 3.43 -6.89
N VAL A 390 12.26 4.06 -7.17
CA VAL A 390 13.50 3.84 -6.40
C VAL A 390 13.29 4.05 -4.91
N ALA A 391 12.40 4.97 -4.53
CA ALA A 391 12.10 5.25 -3.14
C ALA A 391 11.49 4.07 -2.35
N GLU A 392 10.98 3.05 -3.02
CA GLU A 392 10.43 1.87 -2.34
C GLU A 392 11.51 1.11 -1.53
N ILE A 393 12.81 1.23 -1.87
CA ILE A 393 13.89 0.52 -1.16
C ILE A 393 14.36 1.23 0.12
N TYR A 394 14.12 2.53 0.27
CA TYR A 394 14.73 3.30 1.34
C TYR A 394 14.39 2.78 2.76
N PRO A 395 13.14 2.36 3.05
CA PRO A 395 12.80 1.76 4.34
C PRO A 395 13.51 0.43 4.59
N ASN A 396 13.74 -0.35 3.54
CA ASN A 396 14.42 -1.65 3.64
C ASN A 396 15.93 -1.47 3.91
N ILE A 397 16.53 -0.43 3.32
CA ILE A 397 17.91 -0.03 3.62
C ILE A 397 18.03 0.39 5.09
N ALA A 398 17.12 1.24 5.56
CA ALA A 398 17.08 1.67 6.95
C ALA A 398 16.95 0.49 7.93
N ALA A 399 16.02 -0.42 7.67
CA ALA A 399 15.82 -1.63 8.46
C ALA A 399 17.08 -2.50 8.56
N VAL A 400 17.75 -2.76 7.43
CA VAL A 400 18.99 -3.54 7.41
C VAL A 400 20.11 -2.81 8.13
N ALA A 401 20.25 -1.51 7.90
CA ALA A 401 21.30 -0.73 8.54
C ALA A 401 21.09 -0.66 10.07
N SER A 402 19.85 -0.60 10.56
CA SER A 402 19.50 -0.70 11.98
C SER A 402 19.83 -2.08 12.55
N ALA A 403 19.48 -3.16 11.85
CA ALA A 403 19.64 -4.52 12.33
C ALA A 403 21.09 -5.03 12.29
N TYR A 404 21.88 -4.64 11.28
CA TYR A 404 23.25 -5.13 11.05
C TYR A 404 24.34 -4.08 11.33
N GLY A 405 23.95 -2.83 11.55
CA GLY A 405 24.87 -1.69 11.62
C GLY A 405 25.28 -1.16 10.24
N ASP A 406 25.90 0.02 10.24
CA ASP A 406 26.39 0.73 9.05
C ASP A 406 27.83 1.21 9.28
N ALA A 407 28.73 0.28 9.62
CA ALA A 407 30.08 0.61 10.07
C ALA A 407 30.95 1.28 8.99
N ASP A 408 30.70 0.99 7.71
CA ASP A 408 31.37 1.59 6.56
C ASP A 408 30.60 2.79 5.97
N GLY A 409 29.45 3.14 6.55
CA GLY A 409 28.60 4.26 6.13
C GLY A 409 27.89 4.03 4.79
N LYS A 410 27.89 2.80 4.26
CA LYS A 410 27.31 2.46 2.96
C LYS A 410 25.83 2.85 2.87
N TYR A 411 25.05 2.50 3.88
CA TYR A 411 23.60 2.69 3.86
C TYR A 411 23.22 4.15 4.07
N GLY A 412 23.83 4.81 5.05
CA GLY A 412 23.65 6.24 5.30
C GLY A 412 24.05 7.08 4.08
N ALA A 413 25.15 6.75 3.41
CA ALA A 413 25.55 7.43 2.18
C ALA A 413 24.53 7.27 1.05
N PHE A 414 23.97 6.07 0.86
CA PHE A 414 22.94 5.83 -0.15
C PHE A 414 21.67 6.66 0.12
N LEU A 415 21.17 6.64 1.36
CA LEU A 415 19.98 7.39 1.74
C LEU A 415 20.22 8.90 1.59
N ASN A 416 21.37 9.41 2.03
CA ASN A 416 21.73 10.83 1.86
C ASN A 416 21.81 11.24 0.38
N ALA A 417 22.43 10.42 -0.47
CA ALA A 417 22.57 10.70 -1.90
C ALA A 417 21.22 10.71 -2.65
N SER A 418 20.22 9.98 -2.14
CA SER A 418 18.87 9.95 -2.72
C SER A 418 18.04 11.22 -2.44
N GLY A 419 18.48 12.06 -1.51
CA GLY A 419 17.68 13.20 -1.02
C GLY A 419 16.50 12.79 -0.13
N PHE A 420 16.39 11.52 0.24
CA PHE A 420 15.38 11.02 1.16
C PHE A 420 15.64 11.55 2.58
N PRO A 421 14.69 12.29 3.19
CA PRO A 421 14.85 12.85 4.52
C PRO A 421 14.66 11.76 5.60
N TYR A 422 15.53 10.75 5.61
CA TYR A 422 15.35 9.56 6.41
C TYR A 422 15.21 9.86 7.92
N ALA A 423 15.90 10.87 8.45
CA ALA A 423 15.78 11.24 9.87
C ALA A 423 14.40 11.81 10.26
N ASP A 424 13.68 12.37 9.28
CA ASP A 424 12.33 12.90 9.46
C ASP A 424 11.25 11.89 9.03
N ASP A 425 11.61 10.82 8.32
CA ASP A 425 10.68 9.78 7.88
C ASP A 425 10.16 8.95 9.06
N ALA A 426 8.92 8.48 8.97
CA ALA A 426 8.29 7.73 10.06
C ALA A 426 9.10 6.48 10.46
N THR A 427 9.73 5.78 9.50
CA THR A 427 10.53 4.58 9.79
C THR A 427 11.70 4.83 10.72
N PHE A 428 12.21 6.06 10.79
CA PHE A 428 13.27 6.43 11.70
C PHE A 428 12.92 6.13 13.16
N LEU A 429 11.65 6.16 13.56
CA LEU A 429 11.25 5.81 14.92
C LEU A 429 11.60 4.35 15.27
N TRP A 430 11.41 3.40 14.35
CA TRP A 430 11.62 1.97 14.61
C TRP A 430 12.87 1.37 13.96
N ASP A 431 13.55 2.10 13.08
CA ASP A 431 14.80 1.70 12.43
C ASP A 431 16.01 2.45 13.00
N GLN A 432 16.26 2.19 14.28
CA GLN A 432 17.37 2.73 15.06
C GLN A 432 18.34 1.62 15.52
N PRO A 433 19.62 1.93 15.81
CA PRO A 433 20.28 3.22 15.59
C PRO A 433 20.78 3.35 14.14
N LEU A 434 20.68 4.55 13.56
CA LEU A 434 21.39 4.89 12.32
C LEU A 434 22.23 6.15 12.49
N ALA A 435 23.52 6.03 12.15
CA ALA A 435 24.45 7.16 12.15
C ALA A 435 24.03 8.16 11.07
N GLY A 436 23.77 9.41 11.47
CA GLY A 436 23.33 10.47 10.54
C GLY A 436 22.08 11.24 10.96
N GLY A 437 21.34 10.80 11.99
CA GLY A 437 20.18 11.51 12.55
C GLY A 437 20.47 12.86 13.20
N ASN A 438 21.67 13.40 13.03
CA ASN A 438 22.09 14.71 13.51
C ASN A 438 22.21 15.73 12.35
N GLN A 439 21.40 15.58 11.29
CA GLN A 439 21.05 16.73 10.48
C GLN A 439 20.10 17.56 11.34
N THR A 440 20.65 18.56 12.04
CA THR A 440 19.87 19.57 12.75
C THR A 440 18.79 20.08 11.80
N SER A 441 17.54 19.73 12.05
CA SER A 441 16.43 20.52 11.56
C SER A 441 16.71 21.94 12.04
N ALA A 442 16.86 22.87 11.09
CA ALA A 442 17.05 24.28 11.42
C ALA A 442 15.88 24.66 12.33
N ALA A 443 16.17 24.86 13.61
CA ALA A 443 15.17 25.23 14.59
C ALA A 443 14.44 26.47 14.05
N THR A 444 13.13 26.35 13.86
CA THR A 444 12.26 27.49 13.62
C THR A 444 12.56 28.52 14.71
N PRO A 445 12.86 29.80 14.38
CA PRO A 445 13.25 30.75 15.42
C PRO A 445 12.12 30.87 16.43
N ALA A 446 12.42 30.60 17.70
CA ALA A 446 11.49 30.88 18.79
C ALA A 446 11.13 32.38 18.76
N PRO A 447 9.86 32.76 19.03
CA PRO A 447 9.48 34.16 19.06
C PRO A 447 10.25 34.84 20.20
N SER A 448 11.07 35.83 19.85
CA SER A 448 11.91 36.58 20.78
C SER A 448 11.05 37.25 21.85
N SER A 449 11.32 36.93 23.12
CA SER A 449 10.70 37.59 24.26
C SER A 449 11.46 38.88 24.61
N SER A 450 11.00 40.02 24.09
CA SER A 450 11.43 41.33 24.60
C SER A 450 10.51 41.77 25.75
N LYS A 451 11.05 41.85 26.97
CA LYS A 451 10.35 42.44 28.12
C LYS A 451 10.45 43.98 28.13
N LYS A 452 9.26 44.59 28.11
CA LYS A 452 8.76 45.80 28.82
C LYS A 452 9.40 47.18 28.58
N GLY A 453 8.54 48.09 28.13
CA GLY A 453 8.51 49.50 28.54
C GLY A 453 7.19 50.19 28.17
N GLY A 454 6.41 50.65 29.17
CA GLY A 454 5.43 51.76 29.06
C GLY A 454 3.98 51.43 28.62
N ALA A 455 3.03 51.60 29.54
CA ALA A 455 1.58 51.77 29.28
C ALA A 455 1.27 53.25 28.90
N PRO A 456 0.06 53.69 28.44
CA PRO A 456 -1.24 53.03 28.63
C PRO A 456 -2.29 53.04 27.48
N ALA A 457 -3.24 52.11 27.63
CA ALA A 457 -4.69 52.14 27.33
C ALA A 457 -5.24 52.68 25.98
N SER A 458 -5.93 51.78 25.26
CA SER A 458 -7.29 52.07 24.75
C SER A 458 -8.08 50.77 24.52
N ARG A 459 -9.28 50.70 25.10
CA ARG A 459 -10.30 49.66 24.91
C ARG A 459 -10.84 49.72 23.47
N VAL A 460 -11.00 48.58 22.80
CA VAL A 460 -12.17 48.22 21.97
C VAL A 460 -12.26 46.70 21.92
N GLY A 461 -13.41 46.12 22.28
CA GLY A 461 -13.71 44.71 22.09
C GLY A 461 -14.46 44.46 20.78
N MET A 462 -14.36 43.25 20.24
CA MET A 462 -15.29 42.64 19.28
C MET A 462 -15.02 41.13 19.29
N LEU A 463 -15.87 40.32 19.94
CA LEU A 463 -17.09 39.69 19.40
C LEU A 463 -16.81 38.62 18.34
N ALA A 464 -17.00 37.38 18.79
CA ALA A 464 -17.18 36.20 17.96
C ALA A 464 -18.42 36.36 17.06
N TRP A 465 -18.31 35.88 15.82
CA TRP A 465 -19.45 35.67 14.94
C TRP A 465 -19.50 34.22 14.46
N ILE A 466 -20.52 33.53 14.96
CA ILE A 466 -21.13 32.35 14.36
C ILE A 466 -21.97 32.86 13.18
N GLY A 467 -21.87 32.21 12.03
CA GLY A 467 -22.67 32.52 10.85
C GLY A 467 -23.06 31.25 10.10
N LEU A 468 -24.23 30.71 10.43
CA LEU A 468 -25.05 29.90 9.54
C LEU A 468 -25.52 30.76 8.37
N CYS A 469 -25.39 30.29 7.14
CA CYS A 469 -26.35 30.56 6.07
C CYS A 469 -26.30 29.48 4.99
N SER A 470 -27.43 28.77 4.89
CA SER A 470 -27.92 27.99 3.78
C SER A 470 -28.18 28.86 2.54
N SER A 471 -27.86 28.36 1.35
CA SER A 471 -28.76 28.44 0.18
C SER A 471 -28.30 27.49 -0.93
N ALA A 472 -29.27 26.75 -1.43
CA ALA A 472 -29.16 25.85 -2.56
C ALA A 472 -28.98 26.61 -3.87
N SER A 473 -28.30 25.98 -4.82
CA SER A 473 -28.64 26.12 -6.24
C SER A 473 -28.32 24.81 -6.94
N LEU A 474 -29.39 24.17 -7.40
CA LEU A 474 -29.37 23.06 -8.34
C LEU A 474 -28.68 23.49 -9.65
N TYR A 475 -27.89 22.61 -10.24
CA TYR A 475 -27.82 22.51 -11.69
C TYR A 475 -28.17 21.08 -12.10
N VAL A 476 -29.36 20.96 -12.67
CA VAL A 476 -29.80 19.85 -13.49
C VAL A 476 -29.20 20.07 -14.88
N ALA A 477 -28.52 19.07 -15.43
CA ALA A 477 -28.21 19.00 -16.84
C ALA A 477 -28.69 17.65 -17.39
N SER A 478 -29.97 17.63 -17.73
CA SER A 478 -30.55 16.71 -18.70
C SER A 478 -30.06 17.12 -20.09
N GLY A 479 -29.59 16.18 -20.91
CA GLY A 479 -29.16 16.47 -22.27
C GLY A 479 -28.80 15.23 -23.07
N VAL A 480 -29.81 14.43 -23.37
CA VAL A 480 -29.82 13.48 -24.50
C VAL A 480 -29.65 14.27 -25.80
N ILE A 481 -28.82 13.80 -26.74
CA ILE A 481 -29.10 13.68 -28.20
C ILE A 481 -27.97 12.88 -28.88
N ALA A 482 -28.39 11.79 -29.53
CA ALA A 482 -27.90 11.09 -30.75
C ALA A 482 -26.51 11.49 -31.31
N TRP A 483 -25.62 10.55 -31.67
CA TRP A 483 -25.75 9.26 -32.36
C TRP A 483 -24.69 8.28 -31.89
#